data_AF-A0A1M3PIU3-F1
#
_entry.id   AF-A0A1M3PIU3-F1
#
_cell.length_a   1.000
_cell.length_b   1.000
_cell.length_c   1.000
_cell.angle_alpha   90.00
_cell.angle_beta   90.00
_cell.angle_gamma   90.00
#
_symmetry.space_group_name_H-M   'P 1'
#
loop_
_entity.id
_entity.type
_entity.pdbx_description
1 polymer ?
#
loop_
_entity_poly.entity_id
_entity_poly.type
_entity_poly.pdbx_seq_one_letter_code
_entity_poly.pdbx_strand_id
1 'polypeptide(L)' 'MSDEASVTINGKQLSSAQAMTLRVAVMNFFSEMTGNPHVLGDDEHGVTMTRLYKEHCAEIIALMAR' A
#
# COMPACT_ATOMS: atom_id res chain seq x y z
N MET A 1 13.33 -17.26 -8.94
CA MET A 1 13.02 -16.30 -7.87
C MET A 1 12.21 -15.21 -8.54
N SER A 2 11.02 -14.91 -8.04
CA SER A 2 10.19 -13.84 -8.59
C SER A 2 10.93 -12.53 -8.36
N ASP A 3 11.27 -11.80 -9.42
CA ASP A 3 11.92 -10.49 -9.27
C ASP A 3 10.91 -9.53 -8.61
N GLU A 4 11.33 -8.84 -7.56
CA GLU A 4 10.49 -7.81 -6.93
C GLU A 4 10.28 -6.62 -7.88
N ALA A 5 9.16 -5.92 -7.71
CA ALA A 5 8.85 -4.76 -8.53
C ALA A 5 9.94 -3.68 -8.48
N SER A 6 10.22 -3.08 -9.64
CA SER A 6 11.12 -1.94 -9.73
C SER A 6 10.44 -0.69 -9.18
N VAL A 7 10.94 -0.19 -8.04
CA VAL A 7 10.42 1.01 -7.37
C VAL A 7 11.46 2.12 -7.39
N THR A 8 11.06 3.31 -7.83
CA THR A 8 11.89 4.53 -7.78
C THR A 8 11.24 5.57 -6.89
N ILE A 9 11.98 6.11 -5.92
CA ILE A 9 11.54 7.21 -5.05
C ILE A 9 12.52 8.36 -5.21
N ASN A 10 12.05 9.54 -5.64
CA ASN A 10 12.87 10.73 -5.86
C ASN A 10 14.10 10.46 -6.76
N GLY A 11 13.91 9.68 -7.83
CA GLY A 11 14.98 9.30 -8.77
C GLY A 11 15.95 8.23 -8.27
N LYS A 12 15.78 7.71 -7.05
CA LYS A 12 16.59 6.60 -6.52
C LYS A 12 15.86 5.29 -6.68
N GLN A 13 16.46 4.38 -7.43
CA GLN A 13 16.00 3.00 -7.56
C GLN A 13 16.22 2.26 -6.24
N LEU A 14 15.16 1.60 -5.75
CA LEU A 14 15.24 0.75 -4.56
C LEU A 14 15.90 -0.59 -4.90
N SER A 15 16.63 -1.16 -3.93
CA SER A 15 17.05 -2.56 -4.00
C SER A 15 15.86 -3.51 -3.85
N SER A 16 16.02 -4.77 -4.24
CA SER A 16 14.96 -5.79 -4.07
C SER A 16 14.51 -5.92 -2.62
N ALA A 17 15.43 -5.83 -1.65
CA ALA A 17 15.08 -5.86 -0.22
C ALA A 17 14.23 -4.64 0.19
N GLN A 18 14.53 -3.45 -0.33
CA GLN A 18 13.76 -2.24 -0.06
C GLN A 18 12.39 -2.28 -0.75
N ALA A 19 12.31 -2.79 -1.98
CA ALA A 19 11.04 -3.01 -2.69
C ALA A 19 10.15 -4.01 -1.94
N MET A 20 10.72 -5.11 -1.44
CA MET A 20 10.00 -6.07 -0.60
C MET A 20 9.50 -5.43 0.70
N THR A 21 10.31 -4.60 1.37
CA THR A 21 9.86 -3.86 2.56
C THR A 21 8.66 -2.98 2.24
N LEU A 22 8.66 -2.28 1.11
CA LEU A 22 7.52 -1.47 0.69
C LEU A 22 6.28 -2.33 0.44
N ARG A 23 6.43 -3.49 -0.22
CA ARG A 23 5.33 -4.43 -0.48
C ARG A 23 4.66 -4.86 0.82
N VAL A 24 5.45 -5.27 1.81
CA VAL A 24 4.95 -5.70 3.12
C VAL A 24 4.25 -4.54 3.84
N ALA A 25 4.82 -3.33 3.80
CA ALA A 25 4.21 -2.16 4.41
C ALA A 25 2.84 -1.83 3.79
N VAL A 26 2.73 -1.86 2.46
CA VAL A 26 1.46 -1.62 1.75
C VAL A 26 0.45 -2.71 2.06
N MET A 27 0.86 -3.98 2.10
CA MET A 27 -0.04 -5.10 2.46
C MET A 27 -0.57 -4.98 3.88
N ASN A 28 0.27 -4.60 4.85
CA ASN A 28 -0.17 -4.38 6.22
C ASN A 28 -1.19 -3.22 6.30
N PHE A 29 -0.87 -2.09 5.65
CA PHE A 29 -1.77 -0.93 5.64
C PHE A 29 -3.11 -1.24 4.94
N PHE A 30 -3.08 -2.02 3.85
CA PHE A 30 -4.30 -2.51 3.20
C PHE A 30 -5.17 -3.36 4.13
N SER A 31 -4.55 -4.24 4.92
CA SER A 31 -5.25 -5.06 5.90
C SER A 31 -5.93 -4.20 6.97
N GLU A 32 -5.25 -3.17 7.47
CA GLU A 32 -5.80 -2.22 8.44
C GLU A 32 -7.02 -1.46 7.87
N MET A 33 -6.90 -0.90 6.65
CA MET A 33 -8.00 -0.20 5.99
C MET A 33 -9.18 -1.10 5.63
N THR A 34 -8.94 -2.42 5.47
CA THR A 34 -9.99 -3.40 5.20
C THR A 34 -10.71 -3.86 6.46
N GLY A 35 -10.00 -3.93 7.60
CA GLY A 35 -10.54 -4.45 8.85
C GLY A 35 -11.56 -3.53 9.54
N ASN A 36 -11.44 -2.22 9.37
CA ASN A 36 -12.35 -1.24 9.97
C ASN A 36 -12.56 -0.02 9.05
N PRO A 37 -13.79 0.25 8.57
CA PRO A 37 -14.07 1.42 7.73
C PRO A 37 -13.89 2.78 8.43
N HIS A 38 -13.76 2.79 9.76
CA HIS A 38 -13.55 3.98 10.59
C HIS A 38 -12.14 4.07 11.17
N VAL A 39 -11.17 3.30 10.65
CA VAL A 39 -9.81 3.25 11.21
C VAL A 39 -9.09 4.61 11.22
N LEU A 40 -9.49 5.53 10.32
CA LEU A 40 -8.96 6.91 10.27
C LEU A 40 -9.90 7.96 10.85
N GLY A 41 -11.02 7.55 11.45
CA GLY A 41 -11.99 8.45 12.06
C GLY A 41 -13.43 8.07 11.73
N ASP A 42 -14.34 8.50 12.60
CA ASP A 42 -15.78 8.25 12.48
C ASP A 42 -16.51 9.35 11.70
N ASP A 43 -15.83 10.45 11.37
CA ASP A 43 -16.39 11.52 10.54
C ASP A 43 -16.34 11.17 9.04
N GLU A 44 -17.04 11.96 8.24
CA GLU A 44 -17.11 11.78 6.79
C GLU A 44 -15.72 11.78 6.12
N HIS A 45 -14.80 12.59 6.66
CA HIS A 45 -13.45 12.68 6.15
C HIS A 45 -12.67 11.39 6.41
N GLY A 46 -12.69 10.86 7.64
CA GLY A 46 -12.04 9.63 8.04
C GLY A 46 -12.51 8.43 7.21
N VAL A 47 -13.83 8.26 7.09
CA VAL A 47 -14.43 7.19 6.26
C VAL A 47 -14.01 7.32 4.79
N THR A 48 -14.01 8.53 4.25
CA THR A 48 -13.58 8.79 2.87
C THR A 48 -12.12 8.43 2.67
N MET A 49 -11.24 8.82 3.59
CA MET A 49 -9.81 8.52 3.52
C MET A 49 -9.52 7.03 3.67
N THR A 50 -10.19 6.33 4.60
CA THR A 50 -10.06 4.87 4.75
C THR A 50 -10.42 4.15 3.46
N ARG A 51 -11.52 4.53 2.80
CA ARG A 51 -11.92 3.96 1.50
C ARG A 51 -10.87 4.23 0.42
N LEU A 52 -10.43 5.47 0.26
CA LEU A 52 -9.45 5.85 -0.77
C LEU A 52 -8.10 5.15 -0.58
N TYR A 53 -7.60 5.08 0.65
CA TYR A 53 -6.35 4.36 0.92
C TYR A 53 -6.47 2.87 0.68
N LYS A 54 -7.60 2.25 1.05
CA LYS A 54 -7.86 0.85 0.70
C LYS A 54 -7.78 0.63 -0.82
N GLU A 55 -8.45 1.47 -1.60
CA GLU A 55 -8.48 1.39 -3.07
C GLU A 55 -7.07 1.51 -3.66
N HIS A 56 -6.31 2.54 -3.28
CA HIS A 56 -4.96 2.75 -3.78
C HIS A 56 -3.96 1.67 -3.31
N CYS A 57 -4.10 1.14 -2.10
CA CYS A 57 -3.27 0.02 -1.68
C CYS A 57 -3.52 -1.23 -2.53
N ALA A 58 -4.77 -1.52 -2.91
CA ALA A 58 -5.08 -2.63 -3.80
C ALA A 58 -4.45 -2.44 -5.19
N GLU A 59 -4.49 -1.22 -5.73
CA GLU A 59 -3.81 -0.86 -6.98
C GLU A 59 -2.30 -1.09 -6.90
N ILE A 60 -1.66 -0.59 -5.84
CA ILE A 60 -0.20 -0.76 -5.62
C ILE A 60 0.15 -2.23 -5.48
N ILE A 61 -0.59 -3.02 -4.70
CA ILE A 61 -0.34 -4.46 -4.53
C ILE A 61 -0.41 -5.18 -5.88
N ALA A 62 -1.37 -4.84 -6.74
CA ALA A 62 -1.49 -5.43 -8.07
C ALA A 62 -0.31 -5.05 -8.99
N LEU A 63 0.24 -3.85 -8.85
CA LEU A 63 1.45 -3.43 -9.56
C LEU A 63 2.70 -4.18 -9.06
N MET A 64 2.77 -4.45 -7.75
CA MET A 64 3.92 -5.10 -7.12
C MET A 64 3.96 -6.63 -7.28
N ALA A 65 2.84 -7.26 -7.63
CA ALA A 65 2.72 -8.72 -7.78
C ALA A 65 3.10 -9.26 -9.17
N ARG A 66 3.59 -8.42 -10.08
CA ARG A 66 3.97 -8.79 -11.46
C ARG A 66 5.41 -9.26 -11.58
#